data_AF-A0A938REP1-F1
#
_entry.id   AF-A0A938REP1-F1
#
_cell.length_a   1.000
_cell.length_b   1.000
_cell.length_c   1.000
_cell.angle_alpha   90.00
_cell.angle_beta   90.00
_cell.angle_gamma   90.00
#
_symmetry.space_group_name_H-M   'P 1'
#
loop_
_entity.id
_entity.type
_entity.pdbx_description
1 polymer ?
#
loop_
_entity_poly.entity_id
_entity_poly.type
_entity_poly.pdbx_seq_one_letter_code
_entity_poly.pdbx_strand_id
1 'polypeptide(L)'
;EAIAGEDYSFYIFEGLKADGNGALHIESHLFDEPRALQVVREADVVIAVHGQIDQKEEFVMIGGLHETLRSEIKRELEEAGFQTRAPTDGLTGTDPENICNRGKLGQGVQLEMSRKVRDWLKVDRDQLHIFAYSVRKAIRMTGF
;
A
#
# COMPACT_ATOMS: atom_id res chain seq x y z
N GLU A 1 8.06 0.64 5.50
CA GLU A 1 8.98 1.41 6.36
C GLU A 1 8.78 2.92 6.24
N ALA A 2 9.16 3.58 5.13
CA ALA A 2 9.13 5.04 5.03
C ALA A 2 7.76 5.70 5.34
N ILE A 3 6.65 5.09 4.91
CA ILE A 3 5.29 5.56 5.24
C ILE A 3 5.01 5.42 6.74
N ALA A 4 5.37 4.27 7.33
CA ALA A 4 5.09 3.99 8.74
C ALA A 4 5.88 4.92 9.67
N GLY A 5 7.14 5.21 9.32
CA GLY A 5 8.01 6.04 10.16
C GLY A 5 8.18 5.42 11.55
N GLU A 6 8.20 6.27 12.58
CA GLU A 6 8.30 5.86 13.99
C GLU A 6 6.94 5.86 14.71
N ASP A 7 5.88 6.35 14.06
CA ASP A 7 4.59 6.68 14.66
C ASP A 7 3.42 5.81 14.20
N TYR A 8 3.59 4.99 13.16
CA TYR A 8 2.60 3.99 12.76
C TYR A 8 3.13 2.56 12.94
N SER A 9 2.22 1.64 13.28
CA SER A 9 2.53 0.21 13.32
C SER A 9 2.95 -0.30 11.94
N PHE A 10 3.92 -1.21 11.91
CA PHE A 10 4.46 -1.75 10.67
C PHE A 10 4.56 -3.27 10.73
N TYR A 11 4.13 -3.93 9.64
CA TYR A 11 4.29 -5.34 9.40
C TYR A 11 4.85 -5.55 7.99
N ILE A 12 5.77 -6.52 7.84
CA ILE A 12 6.30 -6.92 6.55
C ILE A 12 6.47 -8.44 6.50
N PHE A 13 6.16 -9.02 5.34
CA PHE A 13 6.46 -10.40 5.00
C PHE A 13 7.47 -10.40 3.84
N GLU A 14 8.69 -10.88 4.10
CA GLU A 14 9.82 -10.75 3.16
C GLU A 14 10.24 -12.09 2.56
N GLY A 15 10.34 -12.13 1.24
CA GLY A 15 11.00 -13.22 0.54
C GLY A 15 12.52 -13.08 0.60
N LEU A 16 13.19 -13.96 1.35
CA LEU A 16 14.64 -13.92 1.57
C LEU A 16 15.42 -14.94 0.72
N LYS A 17 14.78 -15.58 -0.27
CA LYS A 17 15.49 -16.49 -1.19
C LYS A 17 16.38 -15.69 -2.13
N ALA A 18 17.47 -16.31 -2.60
CA ALA A 18 18.33 -15.72 -3.62
C ALA A 18 17.61 -15.45 -4.96
N ASP A 19 16.66 -16.33 -5.30
CA ASP A 19 15.82 -16.31 -6.50
C ASP A 19 14.48 -17.00 -6.17
N GLY A 20 13.44 -16.76 -6.97
CA GLY A 20 12.18 -17.51 -6.89
C GLY A 20 11.25 -17.03 -5.79
N ASN A 21 11.42 -15.79 -5.31
CA ASN A 21 10.55 -15.21 -4.28
C ASN A 21 9.10 -15.04 -4.75
N GLY A 22 8.82 -15.08 -6.06
CA GLY A 22 7.45 -15.10 -6.58
C GLY A 22 6.63 -16.30 -6.09
N ALA A 23 7.28 -17.44 -5.79
CA ALA A 23 6.61 -18.61 -5.22
C ALA A 23 6.17 -18.42 -3.75
N LEU A 24 6.60 -17.33 -3.10
CA LEU A 24 6.19 -16.97 -1.74
C LEU A 24 5.01 -15.99 -1.75
N HIS A 25 4.57 -15.52 -2.92
CA HIS A 25 3.44 -14.62 -3.03
C HIS A 25 2.14 -15.35 -2.70
N ILE A 26 1.42 -14.81 -1.71
CA ILE A 26 0.07 -15.24 -1.34
C ILE A 26 -0.85 -14.05 -1.62
N GLU A 27 -1.95 -14.30 -2.32
CA GLU A 27 -2.92 -13.25 -2.64
C GLU A 27 -3.50 -12.63 -1.36
N SER A 28 -3.73 -11.32 -1.36
CA SER A 28 -4.06 -10.57 -0.13
C SER A 28 -5.31 -11.07 0.60
N HIS A 29 -6.27 -11.66 -0.12
CA HIS A 29 -7.49 -12.22 0.47
C HIS A 29 -7.29 -13.63 1.06
N LEU A 30 -6.18 -14.29 0.72
CA LEU A 30 -5.76 -15.58 1.26
C LEU A 30 -4.66 -15.44 2.31
N PHE A 31 -4.12 -14.23 2.52
CA PHE A 31 -3.02 -14.00 3.45
C PHE A 31 -3.52 -14.06 4.91
N ASP A 32 -3.03 -15.06 5.65
CA ASP A 32 -3.51 -15.41 6.98
C ASP A 32 -2.38 -15.61 8.02
N GLU A 33 -1.20 -15.03 7.77
CA GLU A 33 -0.08 -15.14 8.71
C GLU A 33 -0.49 -14.62 10.10
N PRO A 34 -0.37 -15.44 11.17
CA PRO A 34 -0.96 -15.11 12.47
C PRO A 34 -0.49 -13.78 13.08
N ARG A 35 0.77 -13.39 12.91
CA ARG A 35 1.29 -12.13 13.45
C ARG A 35 0.77 -10.92 12.67
N ALA A 36 0.67 -11.02 11.35
CA ALA A 36 0.01 -10.01 10.52
C ALA A 36 -1.43 -9.78 10.97
N LEU A 37 -2.17 -10.87 11.18
CA LEU A 37 -3.56 -10.80 11.64
C LEU A 37 -3.66 -10.15 13.03
N GLN A 38 -2.70 -10.41 13.92
CA GLN A 38 -2.66 -9.78 15.23
C GLN A 38 -2.46 -8.26 15.11
N VAL A 39 -1.51 -7.81 14.28
CA VAL A 39 -1.25 -6.38 14.08
C VAL A 39 -2.44 -5.69 13.39
N VAL A 40 -2.96 -6.31 12.33
CA VAL A 40 -4.06 -5.78 11.51
C VAL A 40 -5.34 -5.59 12.35
N ARG A 41 -5.69 -6.55 13.21
CA ARG A 41 -6.90 -6.47 14.05
C ARG A 41 -6.88 -5.33 15.07
N GLU A 42 -5.69 -4.88 15.46
CA GLU A 42 -5.53 -3.78 16.42
C GLU A 42 -5.50 -2.40 15.75
N ALA A 43 -5.23 -2.34 14.44
CA ALA A 43 -5.19 -1.10 13.68
C ALA A 43 -6.60 -0.61 13.31
N ASP A 44 -6.84 0.71 13.41
CA ASP A 44 -8.11 1.31 12.98
C ASP A 44 -8.30 1.16 11.47
N VAL A 45 -7.25 1.48 10.71
CA VAL A 45 -7.16 1.35 9.25
C VAL A 45 -5.85 0.68 8.88
N VAL A 46 -5.86 -0.13 7.82
CA VAL A 46 -4.66 -0.75 7.26
C VAL A 46 -4.42 -0.24 5.84
N ILE A 47 -3.18 0.17 5.58
CA ILE A 47 -2.68 0.49 4.24
C ILE A 47 -1.72 -0.62 3.81
N ALA A 48 -2.12 -1.40 2.80
CA ALA A 48 -1.27 -2.43 2.21
C ALA A 48 -0.51 -1.87 1.00
N VAL A 49 0.79 -2.16 0.91
CA VAL A 49 1.68 -1.69 -0.17
C VAL A 49 2.16 -2.89 -0.97
N HIS A 50 1.86 -2.89 -2.26
CA HIS A 50 2.12 -3.97 -3.20
C HIS A 50 2.89 -3.48 -4.42
N GLY A 51 3.46 -4.43 -5.15
CA GLY A 51 4.18 -4.18 -6.40
C GLY A 51 3.44 -4.76 -7.59
N GLN A 52 3.15 -3.90 -8.56
CA GLN A 52 2.61 -4.31 -9.85
C GLN A 52 3.76 -4.56 -10.85
N ILE A 53 3.57 -5.52 -11.77
CA ILE A 53 4.62 -6.06 -12.64
C ILE A 53 5.02 -5.15 -13.82
N ASP A 54 4.18 -4.18 -14.20
CA ASP A 54 4.42 -3.26 -15.32
C ASP A 54 5.74 -2.52 -15.13
N GLN A 55 6.57 -2.58 -16.18
CA GLN A 55 7.92 -2.02 -16.21
C GLN A 55 8.05 -0.83 -17.16
N LYS A 56 6.99 -0.50 -17.90
CA LYS A 56 7.00 0.53 -18.94
C LYS A 56 6.53 1.86 -18.39
N GLU A 57 5.45 1.82 -17.62
CA GLU A 57 4.72 2.99 -17.18
C GLU A 57 4.96 3.29 -15.68
N GLU A 58 5.03 4.57 -15.34
CA GLU A 58 5.06 5.02 -13.94
C GLU A 58 3.64 5.29 -13.49
N PHE A 59 3.15 4.51 -12.53
CA PHE A 59 1.86 4.76 -11.93
C PHE A 59 1.73 4.11 -10.55
N VAL A 60 0.77 4.63 -9.80
CA VAL A 60 0.24 4.04 -8.57
C VAL A 60 -1.25 3.78 -8.78
N MET A 61 -1.72 2.58 -8.50
CA MET A 61 -3.16 2.32 -8.37
C MET A 61 -3.55 2.31 -6.91
N ILE A 62 -4.69 2.91 -6.60
CA ILE A 62 -5.14 3.12 -5.23
C ILE A 62 -6.53 2.51 -5.11
N GLY A 63 -6.60 1.40 -4.37
CA GLY A 63 -7.77 0.59 -4.12
C GLY A 63 -8.14 0.55 -2.63
N GLY A 64 -8.95 -0.43 -2.24
CA GLY A 64 -9.44 -0.58 -0.87
C GLY A 64 -10.86 -0.04 -0.65
N LEU A 65 -11.47 -0.44 0.46
CA LEU A 65 -12.83 -0.03 0.83
C LEU A 65 -12.92 1.35 1.48
N HIS A 66 -11.81 1.92 1.96
CA HIS A 66 -11.83 3.22 2.63
C HIS A 66 -11.83 4.39 1.62
N GLU A 67 -13.01 4.75 1.11
CA GLU A 67 -13.15 5.72 0.00
C GLU A 67 -12.54 7.09 0.26
N THR A 68 -12.77 7.66 1.46
CA THR A 68 -12.24 9.00 1.80
C THR A 68 -10.71 9.00 1.83
N LEU A 69 -10.08 8.09 2.58
CA LEU A 69 -8.62 7.97 2.64
C LEU A 69 -8.01 7.64 1.28
N ARG A 70 -8.64 6.76 0.49
CA ARG A 70 -8.20 6.47 -0.88
C ARG A 70 -8.18 7.71 -1.76
N SER A 71 -9.20 8.56 -1.64
CA SER A 71 -9.32 9.81 -2.40
C SER A 71 -8.28 10.84 -1.97
N GLU A 72 -8.03 10.97 -0.66
CA GLU A 72 -7.01 11.87 -0.14
C GLU A 72 -5.59 11.42 -0.49
N ILE A 73 -5.27 10.12 -0.39
CA ILE A 73 -3.97 9.59 -0.82
C ILE A 73 -3.76 9.85 -2.32
N LYS A 74 -4.79 9.63 -3.13
CA LYS A 74 -4.73 9.94 -4.56
C LYS A 74 -4.38 11.41 -4.80
N ARG A 75 -5.14 12.32 -4.18
CA ARG A 75 -4.95 13.77 -4.33
C ARG A 75 -3.54 14.19 -3.93
N GLU A 76 -3.06 13.75 -2.76
CA GLU A 76 -1.74 14.12 -2.23
C GLU A 76 -0.58 13.54 -3.04
N LEU A 77 -0.75 12.37 -3.66
CA LEU A 77 0.24 11.80 -4.58
C LEU A 77 0.26 12.57 -5.90
N GLU A 78 -0.90 12.91 -6.46
CA GLU A 78 -1.01 13.69 -7.71
C GLU A 78 -0.45 15.11 -7.55
N GLU A 79 -0.74 15.78 -6.43
CA GLU A 79 -0.16 17.10 -6.09
C GLU A 79 1.36 17.06 -5.95
N ALA A 80 1.91 15.92 -5.50
CA ALA A 80 3.35 15.69 -5.41
C ALA A 80 4.00 15.26 -6.74
N GLY A 81 3.22 15.13 -7.82
CA GLY A 81 3.70 14.80 -9.16
C GLY A 81 3.70 13.31 -9.51
N PHE A 82 3.18 12.43 -8.63
CA PHE A 82 3.03 11.02 -8.95
C PHE A 82 1.80 10.78 -9.82
N GLN A 83 1.96 9.98 -10.86
CA GLN A 83 0.85 9.57 -11.72
C GLN A 83 0.02 8.49 -11.03
N THR A 84 -1.30 8.64 -11.01
CA THR A 84 -2.20 7.59 -10.52
C THR A 84 -3.06 7.01 -11.63
N ARG A 85 -3.54 5.78 -11.45
CA ARG A 85 -4.47 5.10 -12.35
C ARG A 85 -5.58 4.44 -11.56
N ALA A 86 -6.71 4.22 -12.23
CA ALA A 86 -7.75 3.36 -11.70
C ALA A 86 -7.18 1.95 -11.49
N PRO A 87 -7.48 1.28 -10.36
CA PRO A 87 -7.15 -0.12 -10.18
C PRO A 87 -7.74 -0.98 -11.30
N THR A 88 -6.95 -1.90 -11.83
CA THR A 88 -7.44 -2.91 -12.77
C THR A 88 -8.19 -4.03 -12.05
N ASP A 89 -8.96 -4.80 -12.80
CA ASP A 89 -9.63 -6.01 -12.27
C ASP A 89 -8.63 -6.92 -11.55
N GLY A 90 -9.03 -7.44 -10.39
CA GLY A 90 -8.20 -8.23 -9.49
C GLY A 90 -7.27 -7.43 -8.57
N LEU A 91 -7.09 -6.11 -8.81
CA LEU A 91 -6.24 -5.22 -8.00
C LEU A 91 -7.02 -4.08 -7.33
N THR A 92 -8.35 -4.18 -7.29
CA THR A 92 -9.21 -3.16 -6.67
C THR A 92 -9.07 -3.08 -5.16
N GLY A 93 -8.62 -4.16 -4.51
CA GLY A 93 -8.49 -4.23 -3.05
C GLY A 93 -9.82 -4.16 -2.30
N THR A 94 -10.96 -4.38 -2.96
CA THR A 94 -12.31 -4.20 -2.38
C THR A 94 -12.92 -5.46 -1.78
N ASP A 95 -12.21 -6.60 -1.83
CA ASP A 95 -12.64 -7.83 -1.16
C ASP A 95 -12.57 -7.63 0.38
N PRO A 96 -13.65 -7.86 1.16
CA PRO A 96 -13.60 -7.78 2.61
C PRO A 96 -12.54 -8.67 3.27
N GLU A 97 -12.17 -9.79 2.65
CA GLU A 97 -11.12 -10.69 3.14
C GLU A 97 -9.71 -10.23 2.76
N ASN A 98 -9.58 -9.22 1.90
CA ASN A 98 -8.28 -8.60 1.63
C ASN A 98 -7.68 -8.05 2.94
N ILE A 99 -6.42 -8.36 3.21
CA ILE A 99 -5.72 -7.97 4.43
C ILE A 99 -5.85 -6.47 4.79
N CYS A 100 -5.94 -5.57 3.79
CA CYS A 100 -6.12 -4.14 4.07
C CYS A 100 -7.50 -3.83 4.70
N ASN A 101 -8.54 -4.62 4.41
CA ASN A 101 -9.89 -4.40 4.91
C ASN A 101 -10.18 -5.11 6.25
N ARG A 102 -9.17 -5.72 6.88
CA ARG A 102 -9.35 -6.53 8.09
C ARG A 102 -8.98 -5.80 9.39
N GLY A 103 -8.75 -4.48 9.31
CA GLY A 103 -8.64 -3.59 10.47
C GLY A 103 -9.97 -3.34 11.17
N LYS A 104 -9.98 -2.58 12.27
CA LYS A 104 -11.17 -2.35 13.10
C LYS A 104 -12.33 -1.72 12.33
N LEU A 105 -12.04 -0.81 11.40
CA LEU A 105 -13.08 -0.17 10.60
C LEU A 105 -13.62 -1.05 9.46
N GLY A 106 -12.98 -2.19 9.16
CA GLY A 106 -13.39 -3.03 8.04
C GLY A 106 -13.14 -2.40 6.65
N GLN A 107 -12.44 -1.28 6.60
CA GLN A 107 -12.16 -0.52 5.39
C GLN A 107 -10.72 -0.02 5.37
N GLY A 108 -9.94 -0.49 4.42
CA GLY A 108 -8.54 -0.09 4.26
C GLY A 108 -8.22 0.48 2.89
N VAL A 109 -6.93 0.65 2.63
CA VAL A 109 -6.39 1.12 1.35
C VAL A 109 -5.34 0.15 0.83
N GLN A 110 -5.37 -0.10 -0.48
CA GLN A 110 -4.33 -0.85 -1.19
C GLN A 110 -3.59 0.07 -2.15
N LEU A 111 -2.26 0.08 -2.08
CA LEU A 111 -1.39 0.78 -3.02
C LEU A 111 -0.67 -0.25 -3.89
N GLU A 112 -0.87 -0.18 -5.21
CA GLU A 112 -0.16 -1.00 -6.19
C GLU A 112 0.78 -0.13 -6.99
N MET A 113 2.09 -0.36 -6.85
CA MET A 113 3.11 0.48 -7.46
C MET A 113 3.79 -0.25 -8.60
N SER A 114 3.82 0.36 -9.79
CA SER A 114 4.53 -0.23 -10.94
C SER A 114 6.00 -0.47 -10.61
N ARG A 115 6.65 -1.39 -11.35
CA ARG A 115 8.07 -1.68 -11.15
C ARG A 115 8.92 -0.43 -11.32
N LYS A 116 8.56 0.42 -12.28
CA LYS A 116 9.29 1.65 -12.58
C LYS A 116 9.25 2.66 -11.43
N VAL A 117 8.09 2.84 -10.79
CA VAL A 117 7.98 3.68 -9.57
C VAL A 117 8.82 3.09 -8.45
N ARG A 118 8.73 1.78 -8.20
CA ARG A 118 9.50 1.12 -7.13
C ARG A 118 11.01 1.22 -7.33
N ASP A 119 11.48 1.03 -8.56
CA ASP A 119 12.90 1.18 -8.90
C ASP A 119 13.38 2.63 -8.74
N TRP A 120 12.55 3.60 -9.11
CA TRP A 120 12.84 5.03 -8.92
C TRP A 120 12.94 5.41 -7.44
N LEU A 121 11.95 5.07 -6.62
CA LEU A 121 11.95 5.39 -5.19
C LEU A 121 13.07 4.68 -4.41
N LYS A 122 13.60 3.56 -4.93
CA LYS A 122 14.73 2.87 -4.32
C LYS A 122 16.04 3.66 -4.46
N VAL A 123 16.21 4.39 -5.56
CA VAL A 123 17.44 5.14 -5.85
C VAL A 123 17.35 6.59 -5.43
N ASP A 124 16.17 7.19 -5.49
CA ASP A 124 15.93 8.59 -5.17
C ASP A 124 15.25 8.73 -3.80
N ARG A 125 16.07 9.03 -2.79
CA ARG A 125 15.61 9.15 -1.39
C ARG A 125 14.70 10.35 -1.18
N ASP A 126 14.89 11.43 -1.93
CA ASP A 126 14.04 12.61 -1.80
C ASP A 126 12.65 12.29 -2.32
N GLN A 127 12.55 11.56 -3.44
CA GLN A 127 11.28 11.10 -3.97
C GLN A 127 10.60 10.06 -3.07
N LEU A 128 11.36 9.17 -2.44
CA LEU A 128 10.82 8.26 -1.41
C LEU A 128 10.21 9.04 -0.24
N HIS A 129 10.90 10.09 0.23
CA HIS A 129 10.39 10.93 1.31
C HIS A 129 9.15 11.71 0.89
N ILE A 130 9.12 12.28 -0.32
CA ILE A 130 7.95 12.98 -0.84
C ILE A 130 6.76 12.02 -0.95
N PHE A 131 6.96 10.83 -1.52
CA PHE A 131 5.93 9.80 -1.63
C PHE A 131 5.36 9.42 -0.25
N ALA A 132 6.24 9.08 0.69
CA ALA A 132 5.84 8.70 2.04
C ALA A 132 5.12 9.85 2.76
N TYR A 133 5.61 11.08 2.62
CA TYR A 133 5.00 12.26 3.19
C TYR A 133 3.59 12.51 2.64
N SER A 134 3.37 12.39 1.34
CA SER A 134 2.04 12.52 0.72
C SER A 134 1.04 11.52 1.30
N VAL A 135 1.43 10.24 1.42
CA VAL A 135 0.57 9.22 2.05
C VAL A 135 0.28 9.60 3.51
N ARG A 136 1.29 9.98 4.29
CA ARG A 136 1.13 10.37 5.71
C ARG A 136 0.26 11.61 5.88
N LYS A 137 0.36 12.58 4.98
CA LYS A 137 -0.48 13.78 4.98
C LYS A 137 -1.95 13.41 4.80
N ALA A 138 -2.26 12.50 3.87
CA ALA A 138 -3.63 11.99 3.69
C ALA A 138 -4.17 11.23 4.91
N ILE A 139 -3.34 10.42 5.58
CA ILE A 139 -3.71 9.74 6.84
C ILE A 139 -4.14 10.77 7.90
N ARG A 140 -3.32 11.80 8.14
CA ARG A 140 -3.61 12.86 9.11
C ARG A 140 -4.87 13.66 8.75
N MET A 141 -5.09 13.94 7.48
CA MET A 141 -6.27 14.68 7.00
C MET A 141 -7.59 13.90 7.18
N THR A 142 -7.51 12.57 7.31
CA THR A 142 -8.67 11.70 7.54
C THR A 142 -8.86 11.28 9.01
N GLY A 143 -8.00 11.78 9.91
CA GLY A 143 -8.16 11.62 11.35
C GLY A 143 -7.49 10.39 11.96
N PHE A 144 -6.50 9.81 11.27
CA PHE A 144 -5.70 8.67 11.74
C PHE A 144 -4.23 9.05 12.03
#